data_AF-A0A536XZM4-F1
#
_entry.id   AF-A0A536XZM4-F1
#
_cell.length_a   1.000
_cell.length_b   1.000
_cell.length_c   1.000
_cell.angle_alpha   90.00
_cell.angle_beta   90.00
_cell.angle_gamma   90.00
#
_symmetry.space_group_name_H-M   'P 1'
#
loop_
_entity.id
_entity.type
_entity.pdbx_description
1 polymer ?
#
loop_
_entity_poly.entity_id
_entity_poly.type
_entity_poly.pdbx_seq_one_letter_code
_entity_poly.pdbx_strand_id
1 'polypeptide(L)'
;MKRFAFIMLLMPLALGAQELRVLSGGAAKSLVDPLARSFRQAKVEVRYQPMGPLADSLAQGAEVDLVIVTDETLPRLERQNLVRRGAKPIARVGIGVAVNEKAPTPDISTVEAFRRTLLAAKSVVYIDPKVGTSGKHVAEVLERLGIAAEVNAKARLAQGGYIVEPVGRGEIELGIHQISEILPVKGVKLVGPLPPELQKYTTYVAAPVAQSRLVLDFIDYLTGPEARASLGQAGYTAPQ
;
A
#
# COMPACT_ATOMS: atom_id res chain seq x y z
N MET A 1 -29.48 -53.99 41.95
CA MET A 1 -29.36 -52.56 41.56
C MET A 1 -27.90 -52.27 41.21
N LYS A 2 -27.54 -52.22 39.93
CA LYS A 2 -26.18 -51.83 39.46
C LYS A 2 -26.29 -50.46 38.81
N ARG A 3 -25.69 -49.44 39.41
CA ARG A 3 -25.63 -48.07 38.86
C ARG A 3 -24.53 -48.02 37.82
N PHE A 4 -24.90 -47.81 36.55
CA PHE A 4 -23.96 -47.46 35.49
C PHE A 4 -23.56 -46.00 35.66
N ALA A 5 -22.28 -45.73 35.90
CA ALA A 5 -21.71 -44.39 35.85
C ALA A 5 -21.36 -44.09 34.38
N PHE A 6 -22.05 -43.12 33.79
CA PHE A 6 -21.75 -42.62 32.45
C PHE A 6 -20.63 -41.57 32.60
N ILE A 7 -19.40 -41.94 32.25
CA ILE A 7 -18.28 -40.99 32.17
C ILE A 7 -18.44 -40.24 30.85
N MET A 8 -18.92 -39.00 30.93
CA MET A 8 -19.00 -38.10 29.79
C MET A 8 -17.61 -37.53 29.53
N LEU A 9 -16.93 -38.07 28.51
CA LEU A 9 -15.62 -37.61 28.07
C LEU A 9 -15.78 -36.26 27.37
N LEU A 10 -15.51 -35.16 28.08
CA LEU A 10 -15.37 -33.83 27.48
C LEU A 10 -14.10 -33.82 26.61
N MET A 11 -14.27 -33.97 25.30
CA MET A 11 -13.21 -33.62 24.35
C MET A 11 -12.99 -32.11 24.42
N PRO A 12 -11.76 -31.63 24.71
CA PRO A 12 -11.46 -30.23 24.55
C PRO A 12 -11.58 -29.90 23.06
N LEU A 13 -12.53 -29.01 22.72
CA LEU A 13 -12.48 -28.31 21.45
C LEU A 13 -11.12 -27.61 21.42
N ALA A 14 -10.21 -28.11 20.60
CA ALA A 14 -9.05 -27.33 20.20
C ALA A 14 -9.63 -26.07 19.55
N LEU A 15 -9.65 -24.97 20.30
CA LEU A 15 -9.97 -23.65 19.78
C LEU A 15 -8.77 -23.26 18.91
N GLY A 16 -8.69 -23.85 17.71
CA GLY A 16 -7.74 -23.41 16.70
C GLY A 16 -7.94 -21.92 16.53
N ALA A 17 -6.88 -21.14 16.68
CA ALA A 17 -6.95 -19.71 16.41
C ALA A 17 -7.53 -19.54 15.01
N GLN A 18 -8.65 -18.82 14.89
CA GLN A 18 -9.23 -18.53 13.58
C GLN A 18 -8.16 -17.85 12.73
N GLU A 19 -8.06 -18.26 11.46
CA GLU A 19 -7.10 -17.70 10.50
C GLU A 19 -7.86 -16.89 9.47
N LEU A 20 -7.36 -15.69 9.17
CA LEU A 20 -7.90 -14.79 8.17
C LEU A 20 -6.85 -14.60 7.07
N ARG A 21 -7.18 -15.01 5.84
CA ARG A 21 -6.28 -14.93 4.69
C ARG A 21 -6.56 -13.66 3.90
N VAL A 22 -5.56 -12.78 3.84
CA VAL A 22 -5.66 -11.47 3.19
C VAL A 22 -4.73 -11.43 1.98
N LEU A 23 -5.26 -11.00 0.83
CA LEU A 23 -4.45 -10.67 -0.34
C LEU A 23 -4.40 -9.15 -0.52
N SER A 24 -3.22 -8.56 -0.44
CA SER A 24 -3.04 -7.11 -0.44
C SER A 24 -2.16 -6.64 -1.58
N GLY A 25 -2.41 -5.41 -2.02
CA GLY A 25 -1.44 -4.64 -2.78
C GLY A 25 -0.11 -4.52 -2.07
N GLY A 26 0.99 -4.74 -2.79
CA GLY A 26 2.35 -4.63 -2.24
C GLY A 26 2.62 -3.29 -1.54
N ALA A 27 2.25 -2.17 -2.16
CA ALA A 27 2.48 -0.83 -1.61
C ALA A 27 1.57 -0.47 -0.41
N ALA A 28 0.64 -1.36 -0.02
CA ALA A 28 -0.13 -1.24 1.21
C ALA A 28 0.53 -1.96 2.41
N LYS A 29 1.71 -2.57 2.24
CA LYS A 29 2.38 -3.36 3.29
C LYS A 29 2.57 -2.59 4.60
N SER A 30 3.00 -1.33 4.51
CA SER A 30 3.17 -0.43 5.67
C SER A 30 1.86 -0.10 6.39
N LEU A 31 0.72 -0.21 5.69
CA LEU A 31 -0.63 -0.08 6.26
C LEU A 31 -1.09 -1.40 6.90
N VAL A 32 -0.88 -2.53 6.22
CA VAL A 32 -1.48 -3.81 6.62
C VAL A 32 -0.69 -4.53 7.72
N ASP A 33 0.64 -4.62 7.62
CA ASP A 33 1.46 -5.45 8.53
C ASP A 33 1.33 -5.05 10.02
N PRO A 34 1.35 -3.77 10.42
CA PRO A 34 1.19 -3.40 11.83
C PRO A 34 -0.21 -3.73 12.36
N LEU A 35 -1.25 -3.53 11.55
CA LEU A 35 -2.64 -3.77 11.91
C LEU A 35 -2.94 -5.27 11.98
N ALA A 36 -2.49 -6.04 10.99
CA ALA A 36 -2.60 -7.50 10.97
C ALA A 36 -1.96 -8.15 12.22
N ARG A 37 -0.78 -7.68 12.64
CA ARG A 37 -0.11 -8.15 13.87
C ARG A 37 -0.82 -7.74 15.16
N SER A 38 -1.55 -6.63 15.14
CA SER A 38 -2.21 -6.07 16.32
C SER A 38 -3.64 -6.58 16.49
N PHE A 39 -4.22 -7.18 15.45
CA PHE A 39 -5.54 -7.79 15.51
C PHE A 39 -5.56 -9.01 16.43
N ARG A 40 -6.44 -8.98 17.45
CA ARG A 40 -6.47 -9.99 18.53
C ARG A 40 -7.46 -11.13 18.29
N GLN A 41 -8.38 -10.96 17.34
CA GLN A 41 -9.52 -11.86 17.16
C GLN A 41 -9.14 -13.10 16.32
N ALA A 42 -8.08 -13.00 15.52
CA ALA A 42 -7.58 -14.07 14.66
C ALA A 42 -6.11 -13.86 14.29
N LYS A 43 -5.46 -14.93 13.84
CA LYS A 43 -4.20 -14.83 13.12
C LYS A 43 -4.50 -14.33 11.70
N VAL A 44 -3.85 -13.25 11.28
CA VAL A 44 -4.01 -12.70 9.93
C VAL A 44 -2.80 -13.10 9.08
N GLU A 45 -3.02 -13.94 8.07
CA GLU A 45 -2.01 -14.29 7.07
C GLU A 45 -2.14 -13.33 5.88
N VAL A 46 -1.10 -12.55 5.60
CA VAL A 46 -1.12 -11.56 4.51
C VAL A 46 -0.16 -11.97 3.40
N ARG A 47 -0.68 -12.05 2.18
CA ARG A 47 0.11 -12.18 0.96
C ARG A 47 0.05 -10.89 0.15
N TYR A 48 1.18 -10.52 -0.46
CA TYR A 48 1.31 -9.27 -1.20
C TYR A 48 1.57 -9.51 -2.69
N GLN A 49 0.85 -8.80 -3.54
CA GLN A 49 1.01 -8.83 -4.99
C GLN A 49 0.81 -7.43 -5.59
N PRO A 50 1.37 -7.14 -6.79
CA PRO A 50 0.96 -5.96 -7.55
C PRO A 50 -0.52 -6.06 -7.96
N MET A 51 -1.19 -4.92 -8.19
CA MET A 51 -2.65 -4.87 -8.42
C MET A 51 -3.15 -5.78 -9.56
N GLY A 52 -2.42 -5.84 -10.68
CA GLY A 52 -2.78 -6.71 -11.81
C GLY A 52 -2.74 -8.20 -11.43
N PRO A 53 -1.57 -8.74 -11.04
CA PRO A 53 -1.44 -10.11 -10.53
C PRO A 53 -2.38 -10.45 -9.38
N LEU A 54 -2.69 -9.49 -8.50
CA LEU A 54 -3.68 -9.66 -7.44
C LEU A 54 -5.07 -9.93 -8.01
N ALA A 55 -5.53 -9.09 -8.93
CA ALA A 55 -6.83 -9.26 -9.58
C ALA A 55 -6.89 -10.59 -10.35
N ASP A 56 -5.80 -10.96 -11.03
CA ASP A 56 -5.73 -12.20 -11.81
C ASP A 56 -5.71 -13.43 -10.89
N SER A 57 -5.01 -13.38 -9.76
CA SER A 57 -5.01 -14.46 -8.75
C SER A 57 -6.41 -14.66 -8.16
N LEU A 58 -7.12 -13.56 -7.86
CA LEU A 58 -8.49 -13.64 -7.36
C LEU A 58 -9.44 -14.22 -8.41
N ALA A 59 -9.29 -13.83 -9.67
CA ALA A 59 -10.06 -14.39 -10.79
C ALA A 59 -9.80 -15.89 -11.00
N GLN A 60 -8.59 -16.36 -10.67
CA GLN A 60 -8.20 -17.78 -10.73
C GLN A 60 -8.63 -18.59 -9.49
N GLY A 61 -9.39 -17.99 -8.57
CA GLY A 61 -9.91 -18.69 -7.40
C GLY A 61 -8.94 -18.78 -6.23
N ALA A 62 -8.05 -17.79 -6.07
CA ALA A 62 -7.20 -17.71 -4.89
C ALA A 62 -8.00 -17.85 -3.60
N GLU A 63 -7.58 -18.76 -2.72
CA GLU A 63 -8.26 -19.00 -1.46
C GLU A 63 -7.90 -17.91 -0.43
N VAL A 64 -8.70 -16.85 -0.42
CA VAL A 64 -8.54 -15.68 0.46
C VAL A 64 -9.91 -15.20 0.94
N ASP A 65 -9.93 -14.60 2.12
CA ASP A 65 -11.17 -14.16 2.77
C ASP A 65 -11.42 -12.66 2.55
N LEU A 66 -10.35 -11.90 2.35
CA LEU A 66 -10.34 -10.45 2.18
C LEU A 66 -9.29 -10.05 1.15
N VAL A 67 -9.60 -9.02 0.36
CA VAL A 67 -8.58 -8.31 -0.42
C VAL A 67 -8.42 -6.86 0.02
N ILE A 68 -7.19 -6.35 -0.10
CA ILE A 68 -6.88 -4.93 0.09
C ILE A 68 -6.33 -4.39 -1.23
N VAL A 69 -7.13 -3.58 -1.91
CA VAL A 69 -6.88 -3.11 -3.27
C VAL A 69 -7.00 -1.59 -3.36
N THR A 70 -6.64 -1.01 -4.49
CA THR A 70 -6.93 0.41 -4.73
C THR A 70 -8.41 0.62 -5.07
N ASP A 71 -8.93 1.80 -4.78
CA ASP A 71 -10.23 2.28 -5.27
C ASP A 71 -10.37 2.17 -6.79
N GLU A 72 -9.30 2.38 -7.55
CA GLU A 72 -9.28 2.17 -9.01
C GLU A 72 -9.47 0.70 -9.41
N THR A 73 -8.98 -0.24 -8.60
CA THR A 73 -9.03 -1.69 -8.90
C THR A 73 -10.37 -2.30 -8.47
N LEU A 74 -10.97 -1.81 -7.39
CA LEU A 74 -12.19 -2.37 -6.80
C LEU A 74 -13.36 -2.54 -7.80
N PRO A 75 -13.72 -1.54 -8.63
CA PRO A 75 -14.84 -1.68 -9.56
C PRO A 75 -14.68 -2.83 -10.56
N ARG A 76 -13.44 -3.19 -10.93
CA ARG A 76 -13.19 -4.37 -11.78
C ARG A 76 -13.57 -5.65 -11.05
N LEU A 77 -13.16 -5.79 -9.78
CA LEU A 77 -13.44 -6.98 -8.98
C LEU A 77 -14.94 -7.13 -8.69
N GLU A 78 -15.63 -6.02 -8.44
CA GLU A 78 -17.09 -6.00 -8.25
C GLU A 78 -17.84 -6.43 -9.52
N ARG A 79 -17.49 -5.87 -10.69
CA ARG A 79 -18.09 -6.28 -11.97
C ARG A 79 -17.88 -7.76 -12.29
N GLN A 80 -16.76 -8.32 -11.84
CA GLN A 80 -16.44 -9.74 -12.01
C GLN A 80 -17.02 -10.63 -10.90
N ASN A 81 -17.80 -10.07 -9.95
CA ASN A 81 -18.35 -10.78 -8.79
C ASN A 81 -17.29 -11.50 -7.92
N LEU A 82 -16.06 -10.99 -7.93
CA LEU A 82 -14.93 -11.56 -7.18
C LEU A 82 -14.88 -11.10 -5.72
N VAL A 83 -15.62 -10.04 -5.39
CA VAL A 83 -15.77 -9.51 -4.04
C VAL A 83 -17.24 -9.41 -3.67
N ARG A 84 -17.51 -9.44 -2.37
CA ARG A 84 -18.84 -9.34 -1.75
C ARG A 84 -19.11 -7.90 -1.33
N ARG A 85 -20.35 -7.59 -0.99
CA ARG A 85 -20.73 -6.29 -0.42
C ARG A 85 -20.05 -6.05 0.93
N GLY A 86 -19.70 -4.80 1.22
CA GLY A 86 -19.08 -4.41 2.50
C GLY A 86 -17.66 -3.88 2.35
N ALA A 87 -17.23 -3.49 1.14
CA ALA A 87 -15.95 -2.83 0.95
C ALA A 87 -15.92 -1.48 1.68
N LYS A 88 -14.83 -1.19 2.39
CA LYS A 88 -14.64 0.08 3.11
C LYS A 88 -13.28 0.72 2.82
N PRO A 89 -13.24 2.02 2.47
CA PRO A 89 -12.00 2.76 2.36
C PRO A 89 -11.23 2.75 3.68
N ILE A 90 -9.95 2.39 3.64
CA ILE A 90 -9.09 2.31 4.82
C ILE A 90 -8.38 3.64 5.01
N ALA A 91 -7.61 4.05 4.02
CA ALA A 91 -6.77 5.24 4.08
C ALA A 91 -6.29 5.60 2.67
N ARG A 92 -5.75 6.81 2.51
CA ARG A 92 -5.14 7.25 1.26
C ARG A 92 -3.69 7.70 1.45
N VAL A 93 -2.89 7.56 0.42
CA VAL A 93 -1.48 7.98 0.39
C VAL A 93 -1.19 8.82 -0.85
N GLY A 94 -0.41 9.87 -0.68
CA GLY A 94 0.08 10.72 -1.77
C GLY A 94 1.46 10.30 -2.26
N ILE A 95 1.88 10.88 -3.37
CA ILE A 95 3.23 10.75 -3.94
C ILE A 95 4.10 11.88 -3.38
N GLY A 96 5.34 11.57 -3.03
CA GLY A 96 6.30 12.52 -2.49
C GLY A 96 7.68 12.38 -3.12
N VAL A 97 8.53 13.35 -2.78
CA VAL A 97 9.93 13.40 -3.22
C VAL A 97 10.84 13.06 -2.05
N ALA A 98 11.80 12.18 -2.30
CA ALA A 98 12.81 11.70 -1.38
C ALA A 98 14.18 12.25 -1.79
N VAL A 99 14.99 12.61 -0.80
CA VAL A 99 16.42 12.90 -0.95
C VAL A 99 17.21 12.20 0.13
N ASN A 100 18.54 12.11 -0.04
CA ASN A 100 19.40 11.66 1.03
C ASN A 100 19.21 12.56 2.27
N GLU A 101 19.17 11.98 3.47
CA GLU A 101 18.93 12.70 4.72
C GLU A 101 19.93 13.85 4.95
N LYS A 102 21.15 13.71 4.43
CA LYS A 102 22.25 14.69 4.54
C LYS A 102 22.25 15.72 3.40
N ALA A 103 21.49 15.50 2.33
CA ALA A 103 21.43 16.42 1.20
C ALA A 103 20.60 17.67 1.55
N PRO A 104 20.83 18.82 0.90
CA PRO A 104 19.92 19.96 0.97
C PRO A 104 18.50 19.57 0.56
N THR A 105 17.50 20.21 1.17
CA THR A 105 16.09 20.01 0.78
C THR A 105 15.79 20.87 -0.45
N PRO A 106 15.52 20.29 -1.63
CA PRO A 106 15.18 21.06 -2.83
C PRO A 106 13.79 21.71 -2.70
N ASP A 107 13.56 22.79 -3.44
CA ASP A 107 12.25 23.41 -3.53
C ASP A 107 11.35 22.65 -4.51
N ILE A 108 10.20 22.19 -4.00
CA ILE A 108 9.13 21.53 -4.77
C ILE A 108 7.77 22.15 -4.48
N SER A 109 7.74 23.36 -3.91
CA SER A 109 6.52 24.03 -3.42
C SER A 109 5.51 24.39 -4.51
N THR A 110 5.98 24.53 -5.74
CA THR A 110 5.17 24.84 -6.92
C THR A 110 5.49 23.89 -8.08
N VAL A 111 4.60 23.82 -9.06
CA VAL A 111 4.82 23.08 -10.31
C VAL A 111 6.15 23.47 -10.97
N GLU A 112 6.45 24.77 -11.06
CA GLU A 112 7.68 25.27 -11.66
C GLU A 112 8.92 24.95 -10.82
N ALA A 113 8.84 25.06 -9.49
CA ALA A 113 9.95 24.67 -8.61
C ALA A 113 10.25 23.17 -8.73
N PHE A 114 9.21 22.33 -8.73
CA PHE A 114 9.34 20.89 -8.95
C PHE A 114 9.96 20.57 -10.32
N ARG A 115 9.48 21.22 -11.39
CA ARG A 115 10.04 21.07 -12.75
C ARG A 115 11.53 21.42 -12.78
N ARG A 116 11.93 22.56 -12.21
CA ARG A 116 13.34 22.98 -12.13
C ARG A 116 14.19 22.01 -11.32
N THR A 117 13.68 21.55 -10.19
CA THR A 117 14.34 20.55 -9.34
C THR A 117 14.62 19.25 -10.10
N LEU A 118 13.64 18.73 -10.86
CA LEU A 118 13.83 17.53 -11.67
C LEU A 118 14.83 17.75 -12.82
N LEU A 119 14.79 18.90 -13.47
CA LEU A 119 15.73 19.24 -14.54
C LEU A 119 17.17 19.42 -14.02
N ALA A 120 17.34 19.97 -12.81
CA ALA A 120 18.64 20.19 -12.20
C ALA A 120 19.27 18.91 -11.60
N ALA A 121 18.45 17.95 -11.16
CA ALA A 121 18.94 16.71 -10.58
C ALA A 121 19.83 15.93 -11.57
N LYS A 122 20.87 15.25 -11.08
CA LYS A 122 21.77 14.41 -11.90
C LYS A 122 21.26 12.99 -12.07
N SER A 123 20.43 12.53 -11.14
CA SER A 123 19.84 11.20 -11.18
C SER A 123 18.52 11.16 -10.43
N VAL A 124 17.56 10.40 -10.99
CA VAL A 124 16.22 10.23 -10.43
C VAL A 124 15.89 8.75 -10.35
N VAL A 125 15.15 8.32 -9.33
CA VAL A 125 14.55 6.98 -9.29
C VAL A 125 13.05 7.07 -9.09
N TYR A 126 12.29 6.31 -9.86
CA TYR A 126 10.87 6.07 -9.66
C TYR A 126 10.49 4.66 -10.13
N ILE A 127 9.35 4.14 -9.68
CA ILE A 127 8.91 2.78 -10.05
C ILE A 127 8.58 2.75 -11.55
N ASP A 128 8.90 1.65 -12.23
CA ASP A 128 8.58 1.43 -13.64
C ASP A 128 7.07 1.62 -13.87
N PRO A 129 6.65 2.49 -14.80
CA PRO A 129 5.25 2.71 -15.16
C PRO A 129 4.48 1.45 -15.56
N LYS A 130 5.18 0.42 -16.04
CA LYS A 130 4.59 -0.88 -16.42
C LYS A 130 4.27 -1.77 -15.23
N VAL A 131 4.84 -1.47 -14.06
CA VAL A 131 4.76 -2.30 -12.86
C VAL A 131 3.95 -1.63 -11.75
N GLY A 132 4.17 -0.34 -11.50
CA GLY A 132 3.63 0.37 -10.34
C GLY A 132 2.73 1.55 -10.68
N THR A 133 1.63 1.68 -9.95
CA THR A 133 0.64 2.76 -10.14
C THR A 133 1.23 4.16 -9.91
N SER A 134 2.11 4.33 -8.92
CA SER A 134 2.77 5.62 -8.70
C SER A 134 3.73 5.98 -9.84
N GLY A 135 4.37 4.98 -10.46
CA GLY A 135 5.31 5.18 -11.56
C GLY A 135 4.61 5.63 -12.83
N LYS A 136 3.45 5.01 -13.10
CA LYS A 136 2.55 5.44 -14.18
C LYS A 136 2.18 6.92 -14.02
N HIS A 137 1.76 7.32 -12.82
CA HIS A 137 1.42 8.72 -12.54
C HIS A 137 2.64 9.66 -12.67
N VAL A 138 3.81 9.26 -12.17
CA VAL A 138 5.05 10.05 -12.32
C VAL A 138 5.39 10.25 -13.79
N ALA A 139 5.32 9.20 -14.62
CA ALA A 139 5.56 9.32 -16.05
C ALA A 139 4.57 10.29 -16.72
N GLU A 140 3.27 10.18 -16.41
CA GLU A 140 2.24 11.11 -16.91
C GLU A 140 2.50 12.57 -16.49
N VAL A 141 2.98 12.79 -15.26
CA VAL A 141 3.41 14.12 -14.79
C VAL A 141 4.61 14.63 -15.60
N LEU A 142 5.62 13.80 -15.84
CA LEU A 142 6.80 14.21 -16.62
C LEU A 142 6.44 14.59 -18.06
N GLU A 143 5.52 13.85 -18.69
CA GLU A 143 4.98 14.17 -20.01
C GLU A 143 4.22 15.49 -20.00
N ARG A 144 3.32 15.69 -19.04
CA ARG A 144 2.55 16.94 -18.89
C ARG A 144 3.44 18.17 -18.68
N LEU A 145 4.58 18.00 -18.02
CA LEU A 145 5.57 19.06 -17.79
C LEU A 145 6.52 19.28 -18.98
N GLY A 146 6.46 18.42 -20.00
CA GLY A 146 7.33 18.46 -21.17
C GLY A 146 8.80 18.24 -20.84
N ILE A 147 9.10 17.39 -19.84
CA ILE A 147 10.48 17.09 -19.39
C ILE A 147 10.77 15.59 -19.34
N ALA A 148 9.90 14.77 -19.92
CA ALA A 148 10.00 13.32 -19.85
C ALA A 148 11.32 12.79 -20.43
N ALA A 149 11.74 13.30 -21.59
CA ALA A 149 12.99 12.87 -22.22
C ALA A 149 14.21 13.20 -21.35
N GLU A 150 14.30 14.43 -20.85
CA GLU A 150 15.42 14.92 -20.06
C GLU A 150 15.52 14.24 -18.70
N VAL A 151 14.38 13.96 -18.05
CA VAL A 151 14.36 13.24 -16.77
C VAL A 151 14.62 11.75 -16.98
N ASN A 152 14.04 11.14 -18.01
CA ASN A 152 14.23 9.71 -18.26
C ASN A 152 15.65 9.36 -18.71
N ALA A 153 16.37 10.29 -19.37
CA ALA A 153 17.79 10.12 -19.70
C ALA A 153 18.69 9.91 -18.47
N LYS A 154 18.22 10.32 -17.28
CA LYS A 154 18.91 10.20 -15.99
C LYS A 154 18.09 9.46 -14.93
N ALA A 155 17.00 8.81 -15.35
CA ALA A 155 16.15 8.07 -14.44
C ALA A 155 16.54 6.59 -14.38
N ARG A 156 16.51 6.03 -13.18
CA ARG A 156 16.45 4.59 -12.96
C ARG A 156 15.00 4.18 -12.73
N LEU A 157 14.47 3.32 -13.59
CA LEU A 157 13.18 2.68 -13.38
C LEU A 157 13.35 1.44 -12.51
N ALA A 158 12.71 1.42 -11.34
CA ALA A 158 12.76 0.29 -10.41
C ALA A 158 11.56 -0.64 -10.59
N GLN A 159 11.71 -1.93 -10.29
CA GLN A 159 10.66 -2.94 -10.54
C GLN A 159 9.96 -3.46 -9.27
N GLY A 160 10.37 -3.01 -8.08
CA GLY A 160 9.75 -3.39 -6.81
C GLY A 160 10.63 -3.09 -5.60
N GLY A 161 10.14 -3.45 -4.42
CA GLY A 161 10.79 -3.16 -3.14
C GLY A 161 10.79 -1.66 -2.80
N TYR A 162 11.61 -1.28 -1.82
CA TYR A 162 11.81 0.12 -1.46
C TYR A 162 12.73 0.81 -2.48
N ILE A 163 12.12 1.37 -3.52
CA ILE A 163 12.87 1.89 -4.67
C ILE A 163 13.79 3.06 -4.35
N VAL A 164 13.57 3.74 -3.22
CA VAL A 164 14.36 4.92 -2.80
C VAL A 164 15.56 4.54 -1.92
N GLU A 165 15.83 3.25 -1.70
CA GLU A 165 17.06 2.81 -1.01
C GLU A 165 18.36 3.35 -1.64
N PRO A 166 18.53 3.40 -2.99
CA PRO A 166 19.71 4.02 -3.60
C PRO A 166 19.87 5.51 -3.24
N VAL A 167 18.77 6.22 -2.98
CA VAL A 167 18.80 7.62 -2.51
C VAL A 167 19.37 7.68 -1.09
N GLY A 168 18.95 6.75 -0.23
CA GLY A 168 19.47 6.63 1.13
C GLY A 168 20.97 6.30 1.17
N ARG A 169 21.46 5.55 0.18
CA ARG A 169 22.89 5.26 0.00
C ARG A 169 23.68 6.38 -0.70
N GLY A 170 23.02 7.41 -1.21
CA GLY A 170 23.65 8.52 -1.93
C GLY A 170 24.04 8.20 -3.37
N GLU A 171 23.53 7.11 -3.94
CA GLU A 171 23.77 6.69 -5.33
C GLU A 171 22.87 7.44 -6.32
N ILE A 172 21.69 7.87 -5.86
CA ILE A 172 20.69 8.61 -6.64
C ILE A 172 20.32 9.89 -5.89
N GLU A 173 20.22 11.03 -6.59
CA GLU A 173 19.93 12.31 -5.94
C GLU A 173 18.48 12.43 -5.48
N LEU A 174 17.52 12.08 -6.35
CA LEU A 174 16.10 12.21 -6.08
C LEU A 174 15.36 10.87 -6.23
N GLY A 175 14.45 10.58 -5.29
CA GLY A 175 13.46 9.52 -5.42
C GLY A 175 12.05 10.08 -5.51
N ILE A 176 11.18 9.48 -6.32
CA ILE A 176 9.75 9.84 -6.36
C ILE A 176 8.93 8.57 -6.17
N HIS A 177 8.14 8.52 -5.10
CA HIS A 177 7.31 7.36 -4.79
C HIS A 177 6.13 7.70 -3.87
N GLN A 178 5.30 6.72 -3.53
CA GLN A 178 4.29 6.89 -2.48
C GLN A 178 5.00 7.21 -1.16
N ILE A 179 4.45 8.16 -0.40
CA ILE A 179 5.05 8.61 0.87
C ILE A 179 5.24 7.44 1.84
N SER A 180 4.28 6.50 1.86
CA SER A 180 4.34 5.29 2.69
C SER A 180 5.50 4.35 2.38
N GLU A 181 6.07 4.45 1.18
CA GLU A 181 7.21 3.66 0.71
C GLU A 181 8.53 4.46 0.78
N ILE A 182 8.47 5.74 1.14
CA ILE A 182 9.62 6.60 1.41
C ILE A 182 9.99 6.57 2.90
N LEU A 183 8.98 6.78 3.76
CA LEU A 183 9.17 6.89 5.22
C LEU A 183 9.92 5.72 5.90
N PRO A 184 9.74 4.44 5.49
CA PRO A 184 10.46 3.34 6.13
C PRO A 184 11.93 3.21 5.68
N VAL A 185 12.39 4.01 4.71
CA VAL A 185 13.72 3.83 4.10
C VAL A 185 14.79 4.60 4.86
N LYS A 186 15.80 3.86 5.36
CA LYS A 186 16.94 4.44 6.08
C LYS A 186 17.78 5.34 5.17
N GLY A 187 18.25 6.46 5.72
CA GLY A 187 19.14 7.39 5.02
C GLY A 187 18.42 8.35 4.07
N VAL A 188 17.09 8.27 4.00
CA VAL A 188 16.24 9.13 3.18
C VAL A 188 15.47 10.09 4.07
N LYS A 189 15.27 11.32 3.61
CA LYS A 189 14.24 12.22 4.13
C LYS A 189 13.21 12.55 3.06
N LEU A 190 11.96 12.67 3.49
CA LEU A 190 10.88 13.19 2.66
C LEU A 190 11.04 14.72 2.53
N VAL A 191 11.18 15.21 1.30
CA VAL A 191 11.15 16.64 0.99
C VAL A 191 9.73 17.19 1.19
N GLY A 192 8.74 16.45 0.71
CA GLY A 192 7.33 16.79 0.78
C GLY A 192 6.50 16.04 -0.26
N PRO A 193 5.17 16.21 -0.24
CA PRO A 193 4.30 15.72 -1.31
C PRO A 193 4.56 16.47 -2.62
N LEU A 194 4.19 15.88 -3.75
CA LEU A 194 4.10 16.61 -5.02
C LEU A 194 3.15 17.82 -4.88
N PRO A 195 3.38 18.91 -5.67
CA PRO A 195 2.43 20.02 -5.78
C PRO A 195 0.99 19.52 -5.97
N PRO A 196 -0.02 20.15 -5.35
CA PRO A 196 -1.41 19.68 -5.42
C PRO A 196 -1.92 19.45 -6.85
N GLU A 197 -1.49 20.26 -7.80
CA GLU A 197 -1.86 20.20 -9.22
C GLU A 197 -1.27 18.99 -9.96
N LEU A 198 -0.23 18.37 -9.39
CA LEU A 198 0.46 17.19 -9.91
C LEU A 198 0.22 15.95 -9.03
N GLN A 199 -0.51 16.09 -7.93
CA GLN A 199 -0.66 15.05 -6.94
C GLN A 199 -1.68 13.99 -7.39
N LYS A 200 -1.44 12.74 -7.00
CA LYS A 200 -2.41 11.67 -7.04
C LYS A 200 -2.44 10.95 -5.70
N TYR A 201 -3.62 10.93 -5.10
CA TYR A 201 -3.87 10.12 -3.92
C TYR A 201 -4.35 8.73 -4.34
N THR A 202 -3.73 7.69 -3.79
CA THR A 202 -4.21 6.31 -3.91
C THR A 202 -4.98 5.96 -2.65
N THR A 203 -6.27 5.63 -2.79
CA THR A 203 -7.07 5.13 -1.66
C THR A 203 -7.02 3.60 -1.64
N TYR A 204 -6.63 3.03 -0.50
CA TYR A 204 -6.71 1.58 -0.29
C TYR A 204 -8.04 1.22 0.36
N VAL A 205 -8.67 0.17 -0.17
CA VAL A 205 -9.99 -0.30 0.22
C VAL A 205 -9.89 -1.76 0.64
N ALA A 206 -10.45 -2.10 1.80
CA ALA A 206 -10.63 -3.48 2.23
C ALA A 206 -11.95 -3.99 1.65
N ALA A 207 -11.93 -5.09 0.89
CA ALA A 207 -13.12 -5.67 0.27
C ALA A 207 -13.26 -7.16 0.63
N PRO A 208 -14.43 -7.59 1.15
CA PRO A 208 -14.64 -8.97 1.55
C PRO A 208 -14.70 -9.89 0.33
N VAL A 209 -14.05 -11.05 0.38
CA VAL A 209 -14.22 -12.16 -0.58
C VAL A 209 -15.15 -13.21 0.03
N ALA A 210 -15.01 -13.46 1.33
CA ALA A 210 -15.92 -14.25 2.14
C ALA A 210 -16.82 -13.35 3.00
N GLN A 211 -18.10 -13.72 3.14
CA GLN A 211 -19.02 -13.07 4.07
C GLN A 211 -18.98 -13.80 5.42
N SER A 212 -18.00 -13.44 6.26
CA SER A 212 -17.92 -13.94 7.63
C SER A 212 -17.85 -12.77 8.61
N ARG A 213 -18.30 -13.01 9.84
CA ARG A 213 -18.20 -12.02 10.91
C ARG A 213 -16.74 -11.58 11.13
N LEU A 214 -15.80 -12.52 11.09
CA LEU A 214 -14.38 -12.22 11.27
C LEU A 214 -13.83 -11.26 10.21
N VAL A 215 -14.22 -11.43 8.94
CA VAL A 215 -13.84 -10.52 7.85
C VAL A 215 -14.36 -9.11 8.11
N LEU A 216 -15.63 -8.99 8.50
CA LEU A 216 -16.23 -7.69 8.80
C LEU A 216 -15.59 -7.03 10.03
N ASP A 217 -15.33 -7.80 11.08
CA ASP A 217 -14.65 -7.30 12.30
C ASP A 217 -13.23 -6.80 11.97
N PHE A 218 -12.50 -7.47 11.08
CA PHE A 218 -11.19 -6.99 10.64
C PHE A 218 -11.27 -5.74 9.75
N ILE A 219 -12.27 -5.63 8.86
CA ILE A 219 -12.51 -4.40 8.08
C ILE A 219 -12.82 -3.22 9.01
N ASP A 220 -13.66 -3.44 10.03
CA ASP A 220 -13.98 -2.42 11.04
C ASP A 220 -12.75 -2.02 11.83
N TYR A 221 -11.89 -2.98 12.19
CA TYR A 221 -10.61 -2.71 12.83
C TYR A 221 -9.67 -1.87 11.94
N LEU A 222 -9.52 -2.20 10.65
CA LEU A 222 -8.69 -1.44 9.71
C LEU A 222 -9.18 0.01 9.54
N THR A 223 -10.50 0.23 9.61
CA THR A 223 -11.13 1.54 9.42
C THR A 223 -11.32 2.32 10.73
N GLY A 224 -11.10 1.68 11.87
CA GLY A 224 -11.32 2.22 13.20
C GLY A 224 -10.30 3.27 13.66
N PRO A 225 -10.59 3.92 14.80
CA PRO A 225 -9.72 4.96 15.39
C PRO A 225 -8.34 4.43 15.80
N GLU A 226 -8.27 3.19 16.28
CA GLU A 226 -7.01 2.55 16.69
C GLU A 226 -6.02 2.43 15.53
N ALA A 227 -6.52 2.17 14.31
CA ALA A 227 -5.69 2.11 13.12
C ALA A 227 -5.14 3.49 12.72
N ARG A 228 -5.87 4.58 12.98
CA ARG A 228 -5.55 5.93 12.46
C ARG A 228 -4.15 6.40 12.86
N ALA A 229 -3.74 6.16 14.11
CA ALA A 229 -2.43 6.57 14.59
C ALA A 229 -1.29 5.85 13.86
N SER A 230 -1.39 4.52 13.73
CA SER A 230 -0.40 3.71 13.00
C SER A 230 -0.33 4.11 11.52
N LEU A 231 -1.48 4.43 10.92
CA LEU A 231 -1.56 4.84 9.52
C LEU A 231 -0.95 6.22 9.30
N GLY A 232 -1.19 7.17 10.20
CA GLY A 232 -0.56 8.49 10.17
C GLY A 232 0.97 8.41 10.23
N GLN A 233 1.52 7.56 11.11
CA GLN A 233 2.96 7.32 11.20
C GLN A 233 3.56 6.72 9.92
N ALA A 234 2.78 5.91 9.20
CA ALA A 234 3.16 5.34 7.91
C ALA A 234 2.86 6.27 6.71
N GLY A 235 2.48 7.53 6.93
CA GLY A 235 2.28 8.52 5.86
C GLY A 235 0.93 8.45 5.16
N TYR A 236 -0.02 7.72 5.72
CA TYR A 236 -1.40 7.67 5.23
C TYR A 236 -2.27 8.73 5.90
N THR A 237 -3.29 9.20 5.19
CA THR A 237 -4.33 10.08 5.72
C THR A 237 -5.69 9.42 5.62
N ALA A 238 -6.71 10.01 6.26
CA ALA A 238 -8.08 9.52 6.16
C ALA A 238 -8.52 9.41 4.69
N PRO A 239 -9.30 8.37 4.33
CA PRO A 239 -9.96 8.32 3.04
C PRO A 239 -10.92 9.53 2.92
N GLN A 240 -11.09 10.05 1.71
CA GLN A 240 -12.02 11.17 1.46
C GLN A 240 -13.47 10.73 1.59
#